data_AF-A0A3D3FGT8-F1
#
_entry.id   AF-A0A3D3FGT8-F1
#
_cell.length_a   1.000
_cell.length_b   1.000
_cell.length_c   1.000
_cell.angle_alpha   90.00
_cell.angle_beta   90.00
_cell.angle_gamma   90.00
#
_symmetry.space_group_name_H-M   'P 1'
#
loop_
_entity.id
_entity.type
_entity.pdbx_description
1 polymer ?
#
loop_
_entity_poly.entity_id
_entity_poly.type
_entity_poly.pdbx_seq_one_letter_code
_entity_poly.pdbx_strand_id
1 'polypeptide(L)' 'VLAQPAVPIRILRLRGLDPTAQYRDLESGKIFGGDELLSVGLTVPVENGDFTSQFWHFKRI' A
#
# COMPACT_ATOMS: atom_id res chain seq x y z
N VAL A 1 -28.07 18.74 8.67
CA VAL A 1 -26.65 18.51 8.31
C VAL A 1 -26.40 17.02 8.35
N LEU A 2 -26.13 16.38 7.22
CA LEU A 2 -25.79 14.96 7.17
C LEU A 2 -24.26 14.83 7.17
N ALA A 3 -23.70 14.17 8.18
CA ALA A 3 -22.30 13.77 8.16
C ALA A 3 -22.20 12.52 7.28
N GLN A 4 -21.48 12.62 6.16
CA GLN A 4 -21.15 11.43 5.38
C GLN A 4 -20.20 10.55 6.22
N PRO A 5 -20.45 9.23 6.32
CA PRO A 5 -19.54 8.34 7.04
C PRO A 5 -18.15 8.41 6.41
N ALA A 6 -17.10 8.47 7.24
CA ALA A 6 -15.73 8.42 6.76
C ALA A 6 -15.51 7.11 5.98
N VAL A 7 -14.99 7.23 4.76
CA VAL A 7 -14.68 6.05 3.94
C VAL A 7 -13.63 5.20 4.68
N PRO A 8 -13.85 3.88 4.85
CA PRO A 8 -12.92 3.05 5.59
C PRO A 8 -11.55 3.02 4.89
N ILE A 9 -10.51 3.36 5.64
CA ILE A 9 -9.13 3.26 5.17
C ILE A 9 -8.80 1.78 4.99
N ARG A 10 -8.36 1.40 3.80
CA ARG A 10 -7.93 0.03 3.50
C ARG A 10 -6.43 -0.06 3.57
N ILE A 11 -5.95 -1.08 4.29
CA ILE A 11 -4.54 -1.38 4.43
C ILE A 11 -4.27 -2.71 3.73
N LEU A 12 -3.38 -2.69 2.74
CA LEU A 12 -2.94 -3.86 2.00
C LEU A 12 -1.61 -4.35 2.58
N ARG A 13 -1.64 -5.46 3.30
CA ARG A 13 -0.41 -6.10 3.81
C ARG A 13 0.14 -7.07 2.78
N LEU A 14 1.44 -6.97 2.50
CA LEU A 14 2.13 -7.90 1.62
C LEU A 14 2.52 -9.16 2.39
N ARG A 15 2.82 -10.24 1.66
CA ARG A 15 3.30 -11.50 2.23
C ARG A 15 4.39 -12.08 1.33
N GLY A 16 5.28 -12.89 1.92
CA GLY A 16 6.36 -13.55 1.18
C GLY A 16 7.56 -12.66 0.82
N LEU A 17 7.65 -11.47 1.44
CA LEU A 17 8.82 -10.60 1.35
C LEU A 17 9.85 -10.99 2.41
N ASP A 18 11.11 -10.61 2.16
CA ASP A 18 12.20 -10.74 3.12
C ASP A 18 12.15 -9.54 4.09
N PRO A 19 11.91 -9.74 5.40
CA PRO A 19 11.74 -8.65 6.36
C PRO A 19 13.01 -7.81 6.55
N THR A 20 14.19 -8.35 6.20
CA THR A 20 15.46 -7.63 6.32
C THR A 20 15.86 -6.88 5.06
N ALA A 21 15.17 -7.13 3.95
CA ALA A 21 15.45 -6.50 2.68
C ALA A 21 14.74 -5.15 2.54
N GLN A 22 15.27 -4.31 1.67
CA GLN A 22 14.63 -3.07 1.26
C GLN A 22 13.97 -3.24 -0.11
N TYR A 23 12.79 -2.65 -0.26
CA TYR A 23 12.00 -2.68 -1.47
C TYR A 23 11.76 -1.27 -1.94
N ARG A 24 12.19 -0.96 -3.17
CA ARG A 24 11.89 0.32 -3.81
C ARG A 24 10.62 0.18 -4.63
N ASP A 25 9.65 1.02 -4.34
CA ASP A 25 8.52 1.24 -5.25
C ASP A 25 9.03 1.92 -6.51
N LEU A 26 8.79 1.29 -7.67
CA LEU A 26 9.21 1.80 -8.96
C LEU A 26 8.38 3.00 -9.41
N GLU A 27 7.18 3.17 -8.89
CA GLU A 27 6.28 4.24 -9.30
C GLU A 27 6.58 5.54 -8.53
N SER A 28 6.60 5.49 -7.19
CA SER A 28 6.91 6.67 -6.37
C SER A 28 8.40 6.86 -6.08
N GLY A 29 9.25 5.86 -6.34
CA GLY A 29 10.67 5.87 -6.01
C GLY A 29 10.98 5.69 -4.51
N LYS A 30 9.95 5.56 -3.67
CA LYS A 30 10.11 5.40 -2.21
C LYS A 30 10.68 4.03 -1.86
N ILE A 31 11.47 3.98 -0.81
CA ILE A 31 12.04 2.75 -0.26
C ILE A 31 11.27 2.38 0.99
N PHE A 32 10.88 1.12 1.08
CA PHE A 32 10.17 0.52 2.21
C PHE A 32 10.96 -0.67 2.73
N GLY A 33 10.99 -0.84 4.05
CA GLY A 33 11.45 -2.08 4.67
C GLY A 33 10.51 -3.24 4.36
N GLY A 34 11.05 -4.43 4.13
CA GLY A 34 10.25 -5.63 3.96
C GLY A 34 9.38 -5.92 5.19
N ASP A 35 9.91 -5.68 6.39
CA ASP A 35 9.20 -5.76 7.66
C ASP A 35 8.03 -4.76 7.73
N GLU A 36 8.21 -3.53 7.23
CA GLU A 36 7.14 -2.53 7.15
C GLU A 36 6.02 -2.99 6.21
N LEU A 37 6.34 -3.49 5.02
CA LEU A 37 5.36 -3.99 4.05
C LEU A 37 4.58 -5.21 4.55
N LEU A 38 5.21 -6.04 5.39
CA LEU A 38 4.59 -7.23 5.99
C LEU A 38 3.72 -6.88 7.21
N SER A 39 4.19 -5.99 8.09
CA SER A 39 3.54 -5.69 9.38
C SER A 39 2.55 -4.52 9.30
N VAL A 40 2.98 -3.39 8.71
CA VAL A 40 2.18 -2.18 8.55
C VAL A 40 1.31 -2.32 7.31
N GLY A 41 1.92 -2.65 6.16
CA GLY A 41 1.27 -2.67 4.86
C GLY A 41 1.14 -1.30 4.21
N LEU A 42 0.47 -1.26 3.05
CA LEU A 42 0.27 -0.07 2.23
C LEU A 42 -1.13 0.50 2.42
N THR A 43 -1.23 1.82 2.56
CA THR A 43 -2.52 2.51 2.54
C THR A 43 -3.02 2.57 1.11
N VAL A 44 -4.17 1.95 0.85
CA VAL A 44 -4.85 2.06 -0.45
C VAL A 44 -5.62 3.38 -0.47
N PRO A 45 -5.31 4.31 -1.39
CA PRO A 45 -6.03 5.57 -1.47
C PRO A 45 -7.48 5.31 -1.89
N VAL A 46 -8.39 6.12 -1.32
CA VAL A 46 -9.80 6.09 -1.66
C VAL A 46 -9.98 6.85 -2.96
N GLU A 47 -10.37 6.14 -4.03
CA GLU A 47 -10.75 6.74 -5.29
C GLU A 47 -12.27 6.78 -5.44
N ASN A 48 -12.80 7.88 -5.98
CA ASN A 48 -14.21 8.03 -6.26
C ASN A 48 -14.52 7.46 -7.65
N GLY A 49 -15.05 6.24 -7.71
CA GLY A 49 -15.47 5.56 -8.93
C GLY A 49 -15.67 4.08 -8.70
N ASP A 50 -16.64 3.48 -9.40
CA ASP A 50 -16.84 2.04 -9.37
C ASP A 50 -15.85 1.34 -10.31
N PHE A 51 -15.40 0.13 -9.92
CA PHE A 51 -14.51 -0.74 -10.71
C PHE A 51 -13.09 -0.20 -10.98
N THR A 52 -12.50 0.57 -10.05
CA THR A 52 -11.09 0.96 -10.15
C THR A 52 -10.14 -0.15 -9.71
N SER A 53 -8.92 -0.15 -10.25
CA SER A 53 -7.85 -1.07 -9.88
C SER A 53 -6.54 -0.30 -9.75
N GLN A 54 -5.77 -0.61 -8.71
CA GLN A 54 -4.44 -0.07 -8.49
C GLN A 54 -3.43 -1.23 -8.42
N PHE A 55 -2.22 -0.97 -8.87
CA PHE A 55 -1.11 -1.90 -8.78
C PHE A 55 0.09 -1.20 -8.14
N TRP A 56 0.96 -1.97 -7.49
CA TRP A 56 2.23 -1.49 -6.97
C TRP A 56 3.34 -2.42 -7.46
N HIS A 57 4.45 -1.85 -7.93
CA HIS A 57 5.59 -2.60 -8.41
C HIS A 57 6.82 -2.33 -7.55
N PHE A 58 7.17 -3.30 -6.71
CA PHE A 58 8.34 -3.23 -5.84
C PHE A 58 9.52 -4.00 -6.43
N LYS A 59 10.70 -3.40 -6.34
CA LYS A 59 11.98 -4.04 -6.67
C LYS A 59 12.84 -4.12 -5.42
N ARG A 60 13.32 -5.34 -5.10
CA ARG A 60 14.33 -5.53 -4.05
C ARG A 60 15.63 -4.84 -4.46
N ILE A 61 16.24 -4.16 -3.50
CA ILE A 61 17.58 -3.53 -3.60
C ILE A 61 18.57 -4.21 -2.66
#